data_AF-A0A6G2QV78-F1
#
_entry.id   AF-A0A6G2QV78-F1
#
_cell.length_a   1.000
_cell.length_b   1.000
_cell.length_c   1.000
_cell.angle_alpha   90.00
_cell.angle_beta   90.00
_cell.angle_gamma   90.00
#
_symmetry.space_group_name_H-M   'P 1'
#
loop_
_entity.id
_entity.type
_entity.pdbx_description
1 polymer ?
#
loop_
_entity_poly.entity_id
_entity_poly.type
_entity_poly.pdbx_seq_one_letter_code
_entity_poly.pdbx_strand_id
1 'polypeptide(L)'
;WPARGDGTGDRELLRRALAVWARPGGDVQVSATPGTPTGGPPGPPHLLYAGTVDTARVVILYDGLRIARYAEPKDGTRGAALDFARVDGAGRDAAGAVVLSRADGNVRYLTAPWVRGAAERDLREPGSGAMDLTLTGGVTSPLASPVLRPEPCTSWNVLQLTDGTGTALLTDLGELVPARLTAGRPGAARPASGAEALRTWAPF
;
A
#
# COMPACT_ATOMS: atom_id res chain seq x y z
N TRP A 1 -11.04 4.04 -6.91
CA TRP A 1 -10.13 4.37 -8.04
C TRP A 1 -10.50 3.54 -9.25
N PRO A 2 -10.15 3.91 -10.50
CA PRO A 2 -10.36 3.00 -11.63
C PRO A 2 -9.47 1.74 -11.53
N ALA A 3 -9.94 0.65 -12.12
CA ALA A 3 -9.17 -0.59 -12.22
C ALA A 3 -7.91 -0.38 -13.08
N ARG A 4 -6.78 -0.93 -12.65
CA ARG A 4 -5.47 -0.86 -13.34
C ARG A 4 -4.73 -2.20 -13.26
N GLY A 5 -3.69 -2.35 -14.07
CA GLY A 5 -2.89 -3.57 -14.17
C GLY A 5 -3.25 -4.44 -15.37
N ASP A 6 -2.34 -5.33 -15.74
CA ASP A 6 -2.45 -6.21 -16.91
C ASP A 6 -3.41 -7.40 -16.70
N GLY A 7 -3.70 -7.74 -15.44
CA GLY A 7 -4.61 -8.81 -15.04
C GLY A 7 -6.09 -8.41 -14.94
N THR A 8 -6.48 -7.18 -15.28
CA THR A 8 -7.88 -6.72 -15.13
C THR A 8 -8.89 -7.50 -15.99
N GLY A 9 -8.42 -8.16 -17.04
CA GLY A 9 -9.23 -9.04 -17.89
C GLY A 9 -9.18 -10.52 -17.50
N ASP A 10 -8.36 -10.91 -16.53
CA ASP A 10 -8.19 -12.31 -16.13
C ASP A 10 -9.37 -12.77 -15.27
N ARG A 11 -10.39 -13.30 -15.95
CA ARG A 11 -11.62 -13.77 -15.30
C ARG A 11 -11.37 -14.94 -14.35
N GLU A 12 -10.32 -15.72 -14.55
CA GLU A 12 -10.03 -16.86 -13.67
C GLU A 12 -9.41 -16.39 -12.36
N LEU A 13 -8.41 -15.51 -12.44
CA LEU A 13 -7.81 -14.86 -11.27
C LEU A 13 -8.86 -14.11 -10.46
N LEU A 14 -9.70 -13.30 -11.12
CA LEU A 14 -10.74 -12.53 -10.43
C LEU A 14 -11.78 -13.43 -9.76
N ARG A 15 -12.18 -14.53 -10.40
CA ARG A 15 -13.10 -15.51 -9.79
C ARG A 15 -12.48 -16.19 -8.57
N ARG A 16 -11.19 -16.55 -8.64
CA ARG A 16 -10.46 -17.11 -7.49
C ARG A 16 -10.37 -16.12 -6.33
N ALA A 17 -9.99 -14.87 -6.61
CA ALA A 17 -9.90 -13.82 -5.60
C ALA A 17 -11.24 -13.62 -4.87
N LEU A 18 -12.35 -13.57 -5.61
CA LEU A 18 -13.70 -13.45 -5.04
C LEU A 18 -14.12 -14.69 -4.25
N ALA A 19 -13.81 -15.89 -4.74
CA ALA A 19 -14.12 -17.13 -4.04
C ALA A 19 -13.35 -17.24 -2.72
N VAL A 20 -12.05 -16.91 -2.73
CA VAL A 20 -11.19 -16.90 -1.54
C VAL A 20 -11.66 -15.84 -0.54
N TRP A 21 -12.04 -14.65 -1.00
CA TRP A 21 -12.62 -13.66 -0.07
C TRP A 21 -13.93 -14.14 0.54
N ALA A 22 -14.83 -14.72 -0.25
CA ALA A 22 -16.10 -15.23 0.28
C ALA A 22 -15.90 -16.35 1.32
N ARG A 23 -14.99 -17.28 1.05
CA ARG A 23 -14.68 -18.45 1.89
C ARG A 23 -13.20 -18.86 1.71
N PRO A 24 -12.30 -18.35 2.57
CA PRO A 24 -10.89 -18.72 2.50
C PRO A 24 -10.70 -20.23 2.77
N GLY A 25 -9.89 -20.90 1.94
CA GLY A 25 -9.48 -22.27 2.20
C GLY A 25 -8.46 -22.36 3.35
N GLY A 26 -8.27 -23.54 3.92
CA GLY A 26 -7.35 -23.73 5.06
C GLY A 26 -5.89 -23.39 4.78
N ASP A 27 -5.47 -23.45 3.50
CA ASP A 27 -4.11 -23.11 3.08
C ASP A 27 -3.92 -21.61 2.75
N VAL A 28 -4.98 -20.79 2.85
CA VAL A 28 -4.93 -19.34 2.61
C VAL A 28 -4.52 -18.63 3.89
N GLN A 29 -3.45 -17.84 3.82
CA GLN A 29 -3.06 -16.96 4.92
C GLN A 29 -4.00 -15.76 4.95
N VAL A 30 -4.74 -15.59 6.05
CA VAL A 30 -5.66 -14.46 6.22
C VAL A 30 -5.09 -13.49 7.24
N SER A 31 -4.96 -12.22 6.86
CA SER A 31 -4.52 -11.15 7.75
C SER A 31 -5.49 -9.97 7.69
N ALA A 32 -5.55 -9.18 8.76
CA ALA A 32 -6.41 -8.01 8.82
C ALA A 32 -5.85 -6.95 9.74
N THR A 33 -5.89 -5.68 9.31
CA THR A 33 -5.69 -4.54 10.20
C THR A 33 -6.66 -4.66 11.39
N PRO A 34 -6.23 -4.43 12.64
CA PRO A 34 -7.07 -4.58 13.82
C PRO A 34 -8.43 -3.88 13.69
N GLY A 35 -9.51 -4.58 14.04
CA GLY A 35 -10.88 -4.07 13.93
C GLY A 35 -11.49 -4.11 12.51
N THR A 36 -10.80 -4.73 11.54
CA THR A 36 -11.33 -4.94 10.19
C THR A 36 -12.08 -6.28 10.13
N PRO A 37 -13.36 -6.30 9.71
CA PRO A 37 -14.06 -7.55 9.45
C PRO A 37 -13.35 -8.36 8.36
N THR A 38 -13.41 -9.69 8.43
CA THR A 38 -12.77 -10.61 7.45
C THR A 38 -13.77 -11.44 6.64
N GLY A 39 -15.08 -11.32 6.91
CA GLY A 39 -16.12 -12.03 6.16
C GLY A 39 -16.18 -11.60 4.68
N GLY A 40 -16.95 -12.33 3.87
CA GLY A 40 -17.16 -12.00 2.45
C GLY A 40 -17.71 -10.57 2.24
N PRO A 41 -17.58 -10.02 1.02
CA PRO A 41 -18.04 -8.67 0.73
C PRO A 41 -19.59 -8.60 0.78
N PRO A 42 -20.18 -7.51 1.30
CA PRO A 42 -21.64 -7.35 1.39
C PRO A 42 -22.33 -7.16 0.04
N GLY A 43 -21.58 -6.89 -1.03
CA GLY A 43 -22.06 -6.72 -2.39
C GLY A 43 -20.90 -6.86 -3.40
N PRO A 44 -21.15 -6.61 -4.69
CA PRO A 44 -20.12 -6.69 -5.71
C PRO A 44 -18.98 -5.70 -5.42
N PRO A 45 -17.75 -6.18 -5.12
CA PRO A 45 -16.66 -5.28 -4.83
C PRO A 45 -16.13 -4.63 -6.12
N HIS A 46 -15.62 -3.41 -5.98
CA HIS A 46 -15.01 -2.64 -7.04
C HIS A 46 -13.54 -3.03 -7.23
N LEU A 47 -13.14 -3.34 -8.47
CA LEU A 47 -11.75 -3.67 -8.80
C LEU A 47 -10.87 -2.42 -8.83
N LEU A 48 -9.80 -2.43 -8.05
CA LEU A 48 -8.79 -1.36 -8.04
C LEU A 48 -7.53 -1.77 -8.81
N TYR A 49 -7.12 -3.05 -8.70
CA TYR A 49 -5.96 -3.57 -9.41
C TYR A 49 -6.04 -5.07 -9.63
N ALA A 50 -5.55 -5.54 -10.78
CA ALA A 50 -5.21 -6.94 -10.98
C ALA A 50 -3.98 -7.03 -11.89
N GLY A 51 -2.98 -7.82 -11.51
CA GLY A 51 -1.78 -7.97 -12.32
C GLY A 51 -0.66 -8.72 -11.62
N THR A 52 0.45 -8.94 -12.33
CA THR A 52 1.64 -9.56 -11.74
C THR A 52 2.55 -8.51 -11.13
N VAL A 53 2.90 -8.69 -9.85
CA VAL A 53 3.84 -7.84 -9.12
C VAL A 53 4.85 -8.76 -8.45
N ASP A 54 6.13 -8.55 -8.74
CA ASP A 54 7.21 -9.47 -8.34
C ASP A 54 6.94 -10.90 -8.81
N THR A 55 6.84 -11.85 -7.87
CA THR A 55 6.60 -13.27 -8.10
C THR A 55 5.14 -13.67 -7.85
N ALA A 56 4.25 -12.70 -7.63
CA ALA A 56 2.85 -12.95 -7.27
C ALA A 56 1.87 -12.31 -8.26
N ARG A 57 0.73 -12.96 -8.47
CA ARG A 57 -0.47 -12.34 -9.05
C ARG A 57 -1.26 -11.70 -7.92
N VAL A 58 -1.57 -10.42 -8.08
CA VAL A 58 -2.18 -9.59 -7.04
C VAL A 58 -3.50 -9.05 -7.54
N VAL A 59 -4.52 -9.08 -6.69
CA VAL A 59 -5.82 -8.45 -6.92
C VAL A 59 -6.15 -7.56 -5.73
N ILE A 60 -6.52 -6.30 -5.99
CA ILE A 60 -6.99 -5.34 -4.99
C ILE A 60 -8.45 -5.03 -5.29
N LEU A 61 -9.31 -5.30 -4.31
CA LEU A 61 -10.76 -5.07 -4.38
C LEU A 61 -11.19 -4.14 -3.25
N TYR A 62 -12.25 -3.37 -3.49
CA TYR A 62 -12.85 -2.46 -2.50
C TYR A 62 -14.36 -2.71 -2.41
N ASP A 63 -14.89 -3.03 -1.23
CA ASP A 63 -16.32 -3.34 -1.03
C ASP A 63 -17.18 -2.16 -0.57
N GLY A 64 -16.62 -0.95 -0.52
CA GLY A 64 -17.30 0.23 0.04
C GLY A 64 -16.96 0.52 1.50
N LEU A 65 -16.28 -0.41 2.20
CA LEU A 65 -15.84 -0.26 3.59
C LEU A 65 -14.34 -0.54 3.74
N ARG A 66 -13.84 -1.59 3.10
CA ARG A 66 -12.48 -2.11 3.26
C ARG A 66 -11.89 -2.50 1.92
N ILE A 67 -10.57 -2.54 1.90
CA ILE A 67 -9.80 -3.13 0.82
C ILE A 67 -9.51 -4.59 1.18
N ALA A 68 -9.67 -5.47 0.20
CA ALA A 68 -9.17 -6.83 0.23
C ALA A 68 -8.05 -6.97 -0.81
N ARG A 69 -6.90 -7.45 -0.37
CA ARG A 69 -5.77 -7.81 -1.21
C ARG A 69 -5.69 -9.32 -1.26
N TYR A 70 -5.88 -9.88 -2.45
CA TYR A 70 -5.56 -11.28 -2.73
C TYR A 70 -4.22 -11.36 -3.44
N ALA A 71 -3.35 -12.26 -3.00
CA ALA A 71 -2.08 -12.55 -3.66
C ALA A 71 -1.86 -14.05 -3.75
N GLU A 72 -1.57 -14.57 -4.95
CA GLU A 72 -1.16 -15.96 -5.18
C GLU A 72 0.22 -15.98 -5.87
N PRO A 73 1.07 -16.99 -5.63
CA PRO A 73 2.28 -17.15 -6.44
C PRO A 73 1.96 -17.23 -7.93
N LYS A 74 2.87 -16.76 -8.79
CA LYS A 74 2.68 -16.88 -10.25
C LYS A 74 2.58 -18.33 -10.72
N ASP A 75 3.24 -19.25 -10.01
CA ASP A 75 3.39 -20.67 -10.35
C ASP A 75 2.50 -21.58 -9.48
N GLY A 76 1.27 -21.14 -9.17
CA GLY A 76 0.26 -21.93 -8.45
C GLY A 76 -0.47 -21.15 -7.37
N THR A 77 -1.31 -21.82 -6.58
CA THR A 77 -2.17 -21.16 -5.57
C THR A 77 -1.77 -21.46 -4.12
N ARG A 78 -0.78 -22.34 -3.90
CA ARG A 78 -0.30 -22.69 -2.57
C ARG A 78 0.42 -21.50 -1.94
N GLY A 79 0.06 -21.13 -0.71
CA GLY A 79 0.61 -19.94 -0.05
C GLY A 79 -0.08 -18.65 -0.49
N ALA A 80 -1.30 -18.73 -1.03
CA ALA A 80 -2.10 -17.55 -1.28
C ALA A 80 -2.39 -16.79 0.02
N ALA A 81 -2.38 -15.47 -0.07
CA ALA A 81 -2.68 -14.56 1.02
C ALA A 81 -3.94 -13.75 0.71
N LEU A 82 -4.69 -13.44 1.77
CA LEU A 82 -5.84 -12.57 1.76
C LEU A 82 -5.71 -11.56 2.91
N ASP A 83 -5.39 -10.33 2.57
CA ASP A 83 -5.16 -9.25 3.53
C ASP A 83 -6.31 -8.25 3.50
N PHE A 84 -6.73 -7.78 4.67
CA PHE A 84 -7.80 -6.79 4.81
C PHE A 84 -7.31 -5.52 5.48
N ALA A 85 -7.70 -4.36 4.93
CA ALA A 85 -7.58 -3.10 5.63
C ALA A 85 -8.85 -2.26 5.50
N ARG A 86 -9.30 -1.78 6.65
CA ARG A 86 -10.42 -0.86 6.76
C ARG A 86 -10.02 0.51 6.20
N VAL A 87 -10.85 1.07 5.33
CA VAL A 87 -10.61 2.37 4.66
C VAL A 87 -11.86 3.24 4.62
N ASP A 88 -12.84 2.96 5.48
CA ASP A 88 -14.03 3.78 5.60
C ASP A 88 -13.68 5.20 6.05
N GLY A 89 -14.30 6.18 5.40
CA GLY A 89 -13.99 7.59 5.63
C GLY A 89 -12.61 8.03 5.13
N ALA A 90 -11.86 7.19 4.39
CA ALA A 90 -10.59 7.60 3.80
C ALA A 90 -10.78 8.76 2.82
N GLY A 91 -10.36 9.95 3.25
CA GLY A 91 -10.29 11.14 2.42
C GLY A 91 -9.11 11.09 1.45
N ARG A 92 -8.99 12.14 0.63
CA ARG A 92 -7.89 12.29 -0.35
C ARG A 92 -6.50 12.10 0.27
N ASP A 93 -6.33 12.51 1.52
CA ASP A 93 -5.07 12.47 2.26
C ASP A 93 -4.71 11.09 2.81
N ALA A 94 -5.70 10.23 3.06
CA ALA A 94 -5.51 8.85 3.50
C ALA A 94 -5.58 7.83 2.34
N ALA A 95 -6.19 8.21 1.23
CA ALA A 95 -6.34 7.38 0.03
C ALA A 95 -5.22 7.65 -0.99
N GLY A 96 -3.96 7.73 -0.56
CA GLY A 96 -2.82 8.04 -1.44
C GLY A 96 -2.18 6.81 -2.10
N ALA A 97 -2.10 5.69 -1.37
CA ALA A 97 -1.47 4.47 -1.83
C ALA A 97 -1.99 3.23 -1.07
N VAL A 98 -1.81 2.06 -1.68
CA VAL A 98 -2.09 0.74 -1.10
C VAL A 98 -0.94 -0.20 -1.46
N VAL A 99 -0.55 -1.09 -0.56
CA VAL A 99 0.55 -2.02 -0.79
C VAL A 99 0.18 -3.10 -1.81
N LEU A 100 1.02 -3.25 -2.83
CA LEU A 100 0.92 -4.28 -3.87
C LEU A 100 1.86 -5.46 -3.69
N SER A 101 2.96 -5.30 -2.97
CA SER A 101 3.87 -6.42 -2.71
C SER A 101 4.86 -6.03 -1.63
N ARG A 102 5.28 -7.03 -0.86
CA ARG A 102 6.43 -6.98 0.05
C ARG A 102 7.28 -8.20 -0.26
N ALA A 103 8.41 -7.99 -0.93
CA ALA A 103 9.28 -9.06 -1.41
C ALA A 103 10.73 -8.58 -1.49
N ASP A 104 11.67 -9.46 -1.16
CA ASP A 104 13.12 -9.22 -1.29
C ASP A 104 13.60 -7.90 -0.63
N GLY A 105 13.06 -7.59 0.56
CA GLY A 105 13.38 -6.37 1.30
C GLY A 105 12.74 -5.09 0.77
N ASN A 106 11.89 -5.19 -0.26
CA ASN A 106 11.24 -4.05 -0.90
C ASN A 106 9.72 -4.08 -0.75
N VAL A 107 9.10 -2.93 -0.91
CA VAL A 107 7.66 -2.72 -1.00
C VAL A 107 7.33 -2.01 -2.31
N ARG A 108 6.20 -2.38 -2.93
CA ARG A 108 5.61 -1.65 -4.06
C ARG A 108 4.21 -1.22 -3.73
N TYR A 109 3.80 -0.08 -4.27
CA TYR A 109 2.50 0.51 -4.01
C TYR A 109 1.70 0.72 -5.30
N LEU A 110 0.39 0.55 -5.19
CA LEU A 110 -0.57 1.15 -6.11
C LEU A 110 -0.90 2.55 -5.60
N THR A 111 -0.62 3.56 -6.40
CA THR A 111 -0.91 4.98 -6.07
C THR A 111 -2.30 5.39 -6.53
N ALA A 112 -2.91 6.36 -5.86
CA ALA A 112 -4.18 6.93 -6.27
C ALA A 112 -4.10 7.59 -7.65
N PRO A 113 -5.20 7.67 -8.42
CA PRO A 113 -5.17 8.16 -9.81
C PRO A 113 -4.82 9.64 -9.96
N TRP A 114 -4.86 10.42 -8.88
CA TRP A 114 -4.46 11.82 -8.88
C TRP A 114 -3.00 12.06 -8.50
N VAL A 115 -2.27 11.02 -8.10
CA VAL A 115 -0.84 11.10 -7.80
C VAL A 115 -0.08 11.35 -9.09
N ARG A 116 0.81 12.33 -9.07
CA ARG A 116 1.61 12.75 -10.23
C ARG A 116 3.09 12.42 -10.08
N GLY A 117 3.57 12.27 -8.85
CA GLY A 117 4.95 11.89 -8.56
C GLY A 117 5.03 11.02 -7.32
N ALA A 118 6.02 10.13 -7.30
CA ALA A 118 6.38 9.31 -6.16
C ALA A 118 7.89 9.37 -5.98
N ALA A 119 8.36 9.39 -4.74
CA ALA A 119 9.78 9.36 -4.41
C ALA A 119 10.01 8.62 -3.10
N GLU A 120 11.22 8.11 -2.91
CA GLU A 120 11.72 7.57 -1.65
C GLU A 120 12.48 8.65 -0.89
N ARG A 121 12.30 8.69 0.43
CA ARG A 121 13.05 9.58 1.31
C ARG A 121 13.45 8.83 2.57
N ASP A 122 14.70 8.98 3.01
CA ASP A 122 15.11 8.53 4.34
C ASP A 122 14.73 9.59 5.40
N LEU A 123 13.89 9.21 6.37
CA LEU A 123 13.55 10.10 7.49
C LEU A 123 14.71 10.32 8.46
N ARG A 124 15.69 9.41 8.50
CA ARG A 124 16.84 9.55 9.39
C ARG A 124 17.83 10.60 8.90
N GLU A 125 17.78 10.90 7.60
CA GLU A 125 18.57 11.95 6.98
C GLU A 125 17.64 13.01 6.36
N PRO A 126 16.92 13.82 7.15
CA PRO A 126 15.92 14.76 6.63
C PRO A 126 16.50 15.83 5.69
N GLY A 127 17.81 16.10 5.78
CA GLY A 127 18.53 17.00 4.86
C GLY A 127 18.84 16.38 3.49
N SER A 128 18.74 15.06 3.35
CA SER A 128 18.93 14.37 2.07
C SER A 128 17.77 14.69 1.10
N GLY A 129 18.07 14.62 -0.19
CA GLY A 129 17.06 14.73 -1.25
C GLY A 129 16.13 13.50 -1.26
N ALA A 130 14.96 13.65 -1.90
CA ALA A 130 14.14 12.49 -2.23
C ALA A 130 14.65 11.87 -3.55
N MET A 131 14.58 10.55 -3.67
CA MET A 131 14.94 9.81 -4.87
C MET A 131 13.67 9.43 -5.63
N ASP A 132 13.53 9.85 -6.89
CA ASP A 132 12.32 9.60 -7.66
C ASP A 132 12.06 8.10 -7.87
N LEU A 133 10.80 7.70 -7.70
CA LEU A 133 10.30 6.37 -8.01
C LEU A 133 9.55 6.42 -9.34
N THR A 134 9.85 5.48 -10.23
CA THR A 134 9.12 5.34 -11.49
C THR A 134 7.69 4.92 -11.22
N LEU A 135 6.72 5.55 -11.90
CA LEU A 135 5.32 5.15 -11.88
C LEU A 135 4.93 4.46 -13.19
N THR A 136 4.68 3.16 -13.16
CA THR A 136 4.21 2.38 -14.32
C THR A 136 2.78 1.96 -14.08
N GLY A 137 1.83 2.53 -14.82
CA GLY A 137 0.40 2.23 -14.62
C GLY A 137 -0.12 2.55 -13.22
N GLY A 138 0.52 3.49 -12.52
CA GLY A 138 0.22 3.84 -11.12
C GLY A 138 0.92 2.96 -10.07
N VAL A 139 1.73 1.98 -10.49
CA VAL A 139 2.56 1.16 -9.61
C VAL A 139 3.94 1.78 -9.44
N THR A 140 4.44 1.88 -8.22
CA THR A 140 5.80 2.37 -7.96
C THR A 140 6.86 1.34 -8.37
N SER A 141 8.04 1.81 -8.76
CA SER A 141 9.27 1.03 -8.64
C SER A 141 9.45 0.55 -7.18
N PRO A 142 10.25 -0.50 -6.94
CA PRO A 142 10.49 -0.97 -5.57
C PRO A 142 11.09 0.15 -4.72
N LEU A 143 10.57 0.27 -3.50
CA LEU A 143 11.11 1.10 -2.42
C LEU A 143 11.61 0.18 -1.31
N ALA A 144 12.75 0.48 -0.69
CA ALA A 144 13.26 -0.34 0.39
C ALA A 144 12.29 -0.33 1.59
N SER A 145 11.75 -1.49 1.97
CA SER A 145 10.74 -1.56 3.04
C SER A 145 11.40 -1.45 4.41
N PRO A 146 10.99 -0.49 5.26
CA PRO A 146 11.50 -0.40 6.63
C PRO A 146 11.09 -1.58 7.51
N VAL A 147 10.05 -2.33 7.14
CA VAL A 147 9.49 -3.45 7.93
C VAL A 147 10.22 -4.77 7.63
N LEU A 148 10.75 -4.94 6.41
CA LEU A 148 11.45 -6.16 6.00
C LEU A 148 12.96 -6.14 6.27
N ARG A 149 13.48 -5.08 6.89
CA ARG A 149 14.92 -4.90 7.16
C ARG A 149 15.23 -5.27 8.62
N PRO A 150 15.92 -6.39 8.89
CA PRO A 150 16.31 -6.80 10.24
C PRO A 150 17.57 -6.09 10.77
N GLU A 151 18.24 -5.29 9.93
CA GLU A 151 19.43 -4.52 10.30
C GLU A 151 19.12 -3.44 11.36
N PRO A 152 20.13 -2.94 12.12
CA PRO A 152 19.92 -1.80 13.00
C PRO A 152 19.27 -0.64 12.23
N CYS A 153 18.41 0.12 12.90
CA CYS A 153 17.68 1.26 12.33
C CYS A 153 18.66 2.35 11.86
N THR A 154 19.32 2.14 10.72
CA THR A 154 20.29 3.05 10.11
C THR A 154 19.66 3.89 9.02
N SER A 155 18.60 3.38 8.39
CA SER A 155 17.71 4.08 7.44
C SER A 155 16.25 3.86 7.81
N TRP A 156 15.38 4.83 7.50
CA TRP A 156 13.93 4.67 7.57
C TRP A 156 13.28 5.29 6.33
N ASN A 157 13.06 4.47 5.31
CA ASN A 157 12.59 4.93 4.02
C ASN A 157 11.07 5.07 3.99
N VAL A 158 10.62 6.22 3.48
CA VAL A 158 9.20 6.56 3.35
C VAL A 158 8.86 6.89 1.92
N LEU A 159 7.61 6.59 1.58
CA LEU A 159 7.02 6.95 0.31
C LEU A 159 6.54 8.40 0.35
N GLN A 160 7.16 9.24 -0.45
CA GLN A 160 6.71 10.60 -0.74
C GLN A 160 5.78 10.57 -1.95
N LEU A 161 4.56 11.08 -1.82
CA LEU A 161 3.62 11.24 -2.92
C LEU A 161 3.36 12.72 -3.17
N THR A 162 3.37 13.12 -4.44
CA THR A 162 3.03 14.47 -4.87
C THR A 162 1.82 14.44 -5.79
N ASP A 163 0.85 15.31 -5.52
CA ASP A 163 -0.34 15.51 -6.33
C ASP A 163 -0.64 17.01 -6.54
N GLY A 164 -1.82 17.34 -7.09
CA GLY A 164 -2.23 18.73 -7.33
C GLY A 164 -2.47 19.58 -6.08
N THR A 165 -2.44 18.98 -4.88
CA THR A 165 -2.68 19.64 -3.58
C THR A 165 -1.43 19.77 -2.71
N GLY A 166 -0.37 19.02 -3.03
CA GLY A 166 0.92 19.11 -2.36
C GLY A 166 1.62 17.76 -2.22
N THR A 167 2.44 17.65 -1.18
CA THR A 167 3.26 16.47 -0.90
C THR A 167 2.88 15.83 0.43
N ALA A 168 2.64 14.52 0.41
CA ALA A 168 2.40 13.69 1.59
C ALA A 168 3.53 12.67 1.77
N LEU A 169 3.86 12.36 3.01
CA LEU A 169 4.78 11.28 3.37
C LEU A 169 4.00 10.13 3.98
N LEU A 170 4.25 8.93 3.49
CA LEU A 170 3.59 7.69 3.89
C LEU A 170 4.67 6.68 4.31
N THR A 171 4.48 6.02 5.44
CA THR A 171 5.41 5.01 5.95
C THR A 171 4.77 3.64 6.00
N ASP A 172 5.55 2.62 5.67
CA ASP A 172 5.16 1.23 5.83
C ASP A 172 5.29 0.82 7.30
N LEU A 173 4.19 0.41 7.93
CA LEU A 173 4.15 -0.17 9.28
C LEU A 173 3.66 -1.63 9.28
N GLY A 174 3.71 -2.30 8.12
CA GLY A 174 3.29 -3.68 7.96
C GLY A 174 1.83 -3.84 7.50
N GLU A 175 1.04 -2.77 7.59
CA GLU A 175 -0.37 -2.74 7.19
C GLU A 175 -0.55 -2.59 5.67
N LEU A 176 -1.72 -2.97 5.15
CA LEU A 176 -2.02 -2.87 3.70
C LEU A 176 -2.11 -1.40 3.22
N VAL A 177 -2.52 -0.49 4.11
CA VAL A 177 -2.55 0.96 3.85
C VAL A 177 -1.40 1.60 4.64
N PRO A 178 -0.46 2.30 3.98
CA PRO A 178 0.65 2.93 4.66
C PRO A 178 0.17 4.09 5.54
N ALA A 179 0.86 4.32 6.66
CA ALA A 179 0.51 5.37 7.60
C ALA A 179 0.97 6.74 7.09
N ARG A 180 0.07 7.72 7.10
CA ARG A 180 0.42 9.11 6.77
C ARG A 180 1.20 9.76 7.91
N LEU A 181 2.36 10.31 7.59
CA LEU A 181 3.15 11.08 8.53
C LEU A 181 2.65 12.52 8.61
N THR A 182 2.51 12.97 9.84
CA THR A 182 2.09 14.34 10.17
C THR A 182 3.02 14.90 11.24
N ALA A 183 3.01 16.21 11.43
CA ALA A 183 3.76 16.88 12.48
C ALA A 183 2.86 17.86 13.25
N GLY A 184 3.23 18.17 14.48
CA GLY A 184 2.49 19.07 15.36
C GLY A 184 1.66 18.34 16.42
N ARG A 185 0.72 19.06 17.03
CA ARG A 185 -0.09 18.54 18.14
C ARG A 185 -1.30 17.76 17.62
N PRO A 186 -1.81 16.78 18.38
CA PRO A 186 -3.11 16.16 18.10
C PRO A 186 -4.20 17.21 17.89
N GLY A 187 -5.02 17.04 16.84
CA GLY A 187 -6.08 17.99 16.47
C GLY A 187 -5.62 19.22 15.67
N ALA A 188 -4.31 19.45 15.55
CA ALA A 188 -3.73 20.54 14.75
C ALA A 188 -2.54 20.05 13.91
N ALA A 189 -2.64 18.81 13.43
CA ALA A 189 -1.61 18.14 12.66
C ALA A 189 -1.43 18.79 11.28
N ARG A 190 -0.18 18.86 10.82
CA ARG A 190 0.20 19.39 9.51
C ARG A 190 0.95 18.30 8.71
N PRO A 191 1.02 18.41 7.37
CA PRO A 191 1.85 17.50 6.58
C PRO A 191 3.32 17.50 7.06
N ALA A 192 3.93 16.32 7.15
CA ALA A 192 5.32 16.16 7.58
C ALA A 192 6.37 16.46 6.47
N SER A 193 5.94 16.91 5.29
CA SER A 193 6.79 17.11 4.11
C SER A 193 7.61 18.41 4.13
N GLY A 194 7.31 19.35 5.01
CA GLY A 194 8.07 20.60 5.15
C GLY A 194 9.41 20.41 5.87
N ALA A 195 10.43 21.21 5.52
CA ALA A 195 11.78 21.08 6.07
C ALA A 195 11.86 21.14 7.61
N GLU A 196 11.03 21.98 8.25
CA GLU A 196 10.93 22.03 9.71
C GLU A 196 10.35 20.74 10.29
N ALA A 197 9.25 20.24 9.71
CA ALA A 197 8.62 19.00 10.14
C ALA A 197 9.54 17.79 9.94
N LEU A 198 10.23 17.70 8.81
CA LEU A 198 11.21 16.63 8.55
C LEU A 198 12.29 16.56 9.64
N ARG A 199 12.79 17.70 10.13
CA ARG A 199 13.76 17.73 11.23
C ARG A 199 13.19 17.20 12.55
N THR A 200 11.88 17.32 12.79
CA THR A 200 11.25 16.75 14.00
C THR A 200 11.18 15.22 13.98
N TRP A 201 11.31 14.60 12.80
CA TRP A 201 11.34 13.14 12.63
C TRP A 201 12.75 12.55 12.62
N ALA A 202 13.80 13.40 12.58
CA ALA A 202 15.18 12.94 12.60
C ALA A 202 15.52 12.32 13.97
N PRO A 203 16.29 11.22 14.02
CA PRO A 203 16.90 10.76 15.26
C PRO A 203 17.87 11.82 15.79
N PHE A 204 17.99 11.91 17.12
CA PHE A 204 18.94 12.79 17.81
C PHE A 204 20.40 12.41 17.54
#